data_AF-A0A3M1GJI2-F1
#
_entry.id   AF-A0A3M1GJI2-F1
#
_cell.length_a   1.000
_cell.length_b   1.000
_cell.length_c   1.000
_cell.angle_alpha   90.00
_cell.angle_beta   90.00
_cell.angle_gamma   90.00
#
_symmetry.space_group_name_H-M   'P 1'
#
loop_
_entity.id
_entity.type
_entity.pdbx_description
1 polymer ?
#
loop_
_entity_poly.entity_id
_entity_poly.type
_entity_poly.pdbx_seq_one_letter_code
_entity_poly.pdbx_strand_id
1 'polypeptide(L)'
;MTYLHPRRPCVLIEDSRAGMPGAGAWHFTDPLRIVTTDAPAAIADCLAALDEAVAAGFWVAGWLSYEAGHAFETRLARAAPRLPAHPLLWFGVFRDRVWRDGAAMEARWTAPAPTPKPHVLTPARAALDAQAYRVALARIQDYIAAGDVYQVN
;
A
#
# COMPACT_ATOMS: atom_id res chain seq x y z
N MET A 1 -4.49 -13.52 12.07
CA MET A 1 -3.12 -13.10 12.39
C MET A 1 -3.15 -11.59 12.58
N THR A 2 -3.28 -11.15 13.83
CA THR A 2 -3.65 -9.77 14.19
C THR A 2 -2.45 -8.85 14.11
N TYR A 3 -2.29 -8.13 13.00
CA TYR A 3 -1.35 -7.00 12.93
C TYR A 3 -1.97 -5.80 13.66
N LEU A 4 -1.77 -5.72 14.97
CA LEU A 4 -2.04 -4.50 15.74
C LEU A 4 -0.83 -4.23 16.65
N HIS A 5 0.06 -3.36 16.16
CA HIS A 5 0.94 -2.59 17.05
C HIS A 5 0.08 -1.64 17.90
N PRO A 6 0.46 -1.28 19.14
CA PRO A 6 -0.40 -0.61 20.12
C PRO A 6 -0.49 0.91 19.90
N ARG A 7 -0.60 1.36 18.65
CA ARG A 7 -0.86 2.77 18.31
C ARG A 7 -2.11 2.83 17.45
N ARG A 8 -2.94 3.85 17.73
CA ARG A 8 -4.13 4.13 16.92
C ARG A 8 -3.73 4.16 15.43
N PRO A 9 -4.50 3.54 14.52
CA PRO A 9 -4.12 3.48 13.11
C PRO A 9 -3.92 4.89 12.55
N CYS A 10 -2.85 5.07 11.77
CA CYS A 10 -2.52 6.34 11.13
C CYS A 10 -2.00 6.10 9.72
N VAL A 11 -2.15 7.10 8.85
CA VAL A 11 -1.56 7.13 7.51
C VAL A 11 -0.66 8.35 7.41
N LEU A 12 0.54 8.18 6.86
CA LEU A 12 1.46 9.26 6.54
C LEU A 12 1.77 9.18 5.05
N ILE A 13 1.52 10.27 4.33
CA ILE A 13 1.84 10.39 2.90
C ILE A 13 2.86 11.51 2.79
N GLU A 14 4.10 11.16 2.46
CA GLU A 14 5.26 12.05 2.49
C GLU A 14 5.81 12.29 1.09
N ASP A 15 6.14 13.54 0.82
CA ASP A 15 6.96 13.99 -0.29
C ASP A 15 8.35 14.37 0.24
N SER A 16 9.29 13.44 0.12
CA SER A 16 10.66 13.57 0.64
C SER A 16 11.61 14.35 -0.29
N ARG A 17 11.10 15.10 -1.28
CA ARG A 17 11.92 15.94 -2.18
C ARG A 17 12.43 17.18 -1.44
N ALA A 18 13.38 16.98 -0.54
CA ALA A 18 13.94 18.00 0.33
C ALA A 18 14.33 19.28 -0.45
N GLY A 19 13.95 20.45 0.09
CA GLY A 19 14.28 21.75 -0.50
C GLY A 19 13.36 22.21 -1.65
N MET A 20 12.41 21.39 -2.10
CA MET A 20 11.42 21.81 -3.10
C MET A 20 10.20 22.47 -2.43
N PRO A 21 9.64 23.56 -3.00
CA PRO A 21 8.37 24.11 -2.55
C PRO A 21 7.28 23.03 -2.56
N GLY A 22 6.61 22.82 -1.44
CA GLY A 22 5.57 21.79 -1.30
C GLY A 22 6.06 20.44 -0.74
N ALA A 23 7.35 20.28 -0.45
CA ALA A 23 7.85 19.11 0.29
C ALA A 23 7.32 19.08 1.73
N GLY A 24 6.96 17.89 2.21
CA GLY A 24 6.31 17.70 3.49
C GLY A 24 5.45 16.43 3.51
N ALA A 25 4.51 16.34 4.45
CA ALA A 25 3.64 15.19 4.57
C ALA A 25 2.24 15.55 5.03
N TRP A 26 1.27 14.77 4.55
CA TRP A 26 -0.06 14.68 5.14
C TRP A 26 -0.09 13.56 6.16
N HIS A 27 -0.48 13.88 7.38
CA HIS A 27 -0.61 12.94 8.48
C HIS A 27 -2.07 12.80 8.91
N PHE A 28 -2.58 11.57 8.83
CA PHE A 28 -3.95 11.19 9.19
C PHE A 28 -3.91 10.35 10.46
N THR A 29 -4.62 10.77 11.50
CA THR A 29 -4.72 10.06 12.79
C THR A 29 -6.17 9.98 13.24
N ASP A 30 -6.46 9.05 14.15
CA ASP A 30 -7.78 8.91 14.76
C ASP A 30 -8.91 8.67 13.72
N PRO A 31 -8.84 7.57 12.95
CA PRO A 31 -9.89 7.27 11.98
C PRO A 31 -11.22 7.10 12.70
N LEU A 32 -12.27 7.71 12.13
CA LEU A 32 -13.66 7.56 12.58
C LEU A 32 -14.16 6.14 12.32
N ARG A 33 -13.75 5.56 11.19
CA ARG A 33 -13.98 4.15 10.84
C ARG A 33 -12.86 3.63 9.93
N ILE A 34 -12.74 2.32 9.86
CA ILE A 34 -11.85 1.62 8.93
C ILE A 34 -12.71 0.81 7.98
N VAL A 35 -12.50 0.99 6.67
CA VAL A 35 -13.06 0.16 5.61
C VAL A 35 -11.97 -0.83 5.19
N THR A 36 -12.25 -2.13 5.28
CA THR A 36 -11.28 -3.18 4.96
C THR A 36 -11.97 -4.46 4.53
N THR A 37 -11.34 -5.23 3.64
CA THR A 37 -11.83 -6.55 3.22
C THR A 37 -10.67 -7.44 2.79
N ASP A 38 -10.78 -8.75 3.00
CA ASP A 38 -9.96 -9.81 2.40
C ASP A 38 -10.69 -10.56 1.27
N ALA A 39 -11.97 -10.25 1.04
CA ALA A 39 -12.83 -10.88 0.06
C ALA A 39 -12.90 -10.06 -1.24
N PRO A 40 -12.53 -10.63 -2.41
CA PRO A 40 -12.59 -9.91 -3.69
C PRO A 40 -13.99 -9.38 -4.02
N ALA A 41 -15.04 -10.15 -3.72
CA ALA A 41 -16.42 -9.78 -4.01
C ALA A 41 -16.89 -8.52 -3.26
N ALA A 42 -16.26 -8.18 -2.12
CA ALA A 42 -16.62 -7.03 -1.31
C ALA A 42 -15.84 -5.75 -1.67
N ILE A 43 -14.92 -5.81 -2.63
CA ILE A 43 -14.10 -4.65 -3.02
C ILE A 43 -14.96 -3.52 -3.58
N ALA A 44 -15.91 -3.82 -4.46
CA ALA A 44 -16.79 -2.81 -5.05
C ALA A 44 -17.60 -2.06 -3.98
N ASP A 45 -18.19 -2.79 -3.03
CA ASP A 45 -18.95 -2.20 -1.92
C ASP A 45 -18.06 -1.37 -0.98
N CYS A 46 -16.83 -1.82 -0.72
CA CYS A 46 -15.86 -1.07 0.06
C CYS A 46 -15.50 0.26 -0.62
N LEU A 47 -15.28 0.25 -1.93
CA LEU A 47 -14.98 1.47 -2.69
C LEU A 47 -16.17 2.44 -2.69
N ALA A 48 -17.39 1.94 -2.89
CA ALA A 48 -18.59 2.76 -2.81
C ALA A 48 -18.74 3.43 -1.42
N ALA A 49 -18.47 2.70 -0.34
CA ALA A 49 -18.50 3.24 1.02
C ALA A 49 -17.40 4.29 1.30
N LEU A 50 -16.29 4.26 0.55
CA LEU A 50 -15.26 5.30 0.58
C LEU A 50 -15.69 6.53 -0.22
N ASP A 51 -16.28 6.35 -1.40
CA ASP A 51 -16.84 7.43 -2.21
C ASP A 51 -17.92 8.20 -1.45
N GLU A 52 -18.82 7.50 -0.75
CA GLU A 52 -19.82 8.11 0.14
C GLU A 52 -19.17 8.93 1.26
N ALA A 53 -18.07 8.45 1.86
CA ALA A 53 -17.37 9.18 2.90
C ALA A 53 -16.76 10.47 2.37
N VAL A 54 -16.15 10.43 1.17
CA VAL A 54 -15.60 11.59 0.49
C VAL A 54 -16.72 12.58 0.15
N ALA A 55 -17.84 12.11 -0.38
CA ALA A 55 -19.00 12.94 -0.69
C ALA A 55 -19.60 13.62 0.56
N ALA A 56 -19.51 12.97 1.72
CA ALA A 56 -19.90 13.54 3.02
C ALA A 56 -18.87 14.51 3.62
N GLY A 57 -17.77 14.80 2.92
CA GLY A 57 -16.73 15.77 3.34
C GLY A 57 -15.67 15.18 4.27
N PHE A 58 -15.59 13.85 4.41
CA PHE A 58 -14.51 13.20 5.14
C PHE A 58 -13.28 12.96 4.26
N TRP A 59 -12.14 12.77 4.91
CA TRP A 59 -10.90 12.37 4.24
C TRP A 59 -10.74 10.85 4.27
N VAL A 60 -10.28 10.25 3.18
CA VAL A 60 -9.95 8.82 3.13
C VAL A 60 -8.47 8.65 2.81
N ALA A 61 -7.80 7.76 3.54
CA ALA A 61 -6.39 7.45 3.30
C ALA A 61 -6.10 6.00 3.70
N GLY A 62 -5.30 5.31 2.90
CA GLY A 62 -5.08 3.88 3.04
C GLY A 62 -4.37 3.28 1.84
N TRP A 63 -4.60 1.99 1.62
CA TRP A 63 -3.97 1.21 0.56
C TRP A 63 -4.93 0.16 0.00
N LEU A 64 -4.65 -0.20 -1.26
CA LEU A 64 -5.27 -1.27 -2.01
C LEU A 64 -4.15 -2.23 -2.42
N SER A 65 -4.32 -3.54 -2.18
CA SER A 65 -3.34 -4.55 -2.59
C SER A 65 -3.35 -4.70 -4.11
N TYR A 66 -2.25 -5.21 -4.68
CA TYR A 66 -2.19 -5.51 -6.11
C TYR A 66 -3.25 -6.55 -6.48
N GLU A 67 -3.45 -7.55 -5.62
CA GLU A 67 -4.38 -8.66 -5.80
C GLU A 67 -5.85 -8.21 -5.80
N ALA A 68 -6.16 -7.03 -5.23
CA ALA A 68 -7.48 -6.43 -5.35
C ALA A 68 -7.87 -6.19 -6.83
N GLY A 69 -6.87 -6.00 -7.71
CA GLY A 69 -7.05 -5.89 -9.14
C GLY A 69 -7.85 -7.03 -9.77
N HIS A 70 -7.74 -8.25 -9.21
CA HIS A 70 -8.46 -9.42 -9.72
C HIS A 70 -9.99 -9.31 -9.59
N ALA A 71 -10.51 -8.43 -8.72
CA ALA A 71 -11.95 -8.22 -8.59
C ALA A 71 -12.55 -7.42 -9.75
N PHE A 72 -11.74 -6.65 -10.49
CA PHE A 72 -12.25 -5.76 -11.54
C PHE A 72 -12.27 -6.38 -12.94
N GLU A 73 -11.53 -7.48 -13.17
CA GLU A 73 -11.43 -8.12 -14.49
C GLU A 73 -11.82 -9.59 -14.41
N THR A 74 -12.90 -9.96 -15.10
CA THR A 74 -13.49 -11.31 -15.04
C THR A 74 -12.51 -12.41 -15.47
N ARG A 75 -11.64 -12.11 -16.45
CA ARG A 75 -10.61 -13.09 -16.90
C ARG A 75 -9.56 -13.32 -15.81
N LEU A 76 -9.22 -12.29 -15.05
CA LEU A 76 -8.25 -12.35 -13.96
C LEU A 76 -8.84 -12.93 -12.68
N ALA A 77 -10.15 -12.81 -12.46
CA ALA A 77 -10.83 -13.42 -11.31
C ALA A 77 -10.64 -14.95 -11.26
N ARG A 78 -10.57 -15.60 -12.43
CA ARG A 78 -10.33 -17.05 -12.55
C ARG A 78 -8.87 -17.45 -12.39
N ALA A 79 -7.95 -16.51 -12.61
CA ALA A 79 -6.51 -16.69 -12.49
C ALA A 79 -5.96 -16.16 -11.16
N ALA A 80 -6.84 -15.77 -10.23
CA ALA A 80 -6.43 -15.17 -8.97
C ALA A 80 -5.52 -16.14 -8.19
N PRO A 81 -4.28 -15.74 -7.86
CA PRO A 81 -3.42 -16.54 -7.02
C PRO A 81 -4.05 -16.71 -5.62
N ARG A 82 -3.44 -17.57 -4.80
CA ARG A 82 -3.83 -17.72 -3.40
C ARG A 82 -3.87 -16.34 -2.74
N LEU A 83 -5.03 -15.96 -2.19
CA LEU A 83 -5.21 -14.67 -1.55
C LEU A 83 -4.15 -14.45 -0.46
N PRO A 84 -3.63 -13.23 -0.32
CA PRO A 84 -2.63 -12.91 0.68
C PRO A 84 -3.20 -13.10 2.10
N ALA A 85 -2.30 -13.24 3.08
CA ALA A 85 -2.69 -13.27 4.50
C ALA A 85 -3.05 -11.88 5.06
N HIS A 86 -3.03 -10.84 4.23
CA HIS A 86 -3.38 -9.45 4.56
C HIS A 86 -4.64 -9.02 3.80
N PRO A 87 -5.35 -7.96 4.24
CA PRO A 87 -6.53 -7.45 3.54
C PRO A 87 -6.24 -7.08 2.09
N LEU A 88 -7.20 -7.23 1.18
CA LEU A 88 -7.11 -6.70 -0.18
C LEU A 88 -7.25 -5.18 -0.20
N LEU A 89 -7.95 -4.61 0.79
CA LEU A 89 -8.13 -3.18 0.94
C LEU A 89 -8.08 -2.80 2.42
N TRP A 90 -7.48 -1.67 2.73
CA TRP A 90 -7.57 -1.03 4.05
C TRP A 90 -7.54 0.49 3.90
N PHE A 91 -8.59 1.18 4.34
CA PHE A 91 -8.65 2.64 4.36
C PHE A 91 -9.26 3.12 5.67
N GLY A 92 -8.65 4.15 6.25
CA GLY A 92 -9.27 4.95 7.31
C GLY A 92 -10.13 6.06 6.71
N VAL A 93 -11.25 6.34 7.36
CA VAL A 93 -12.05 7.55 7.15
C VAL A 93 -11.77 8.51 8.29
N PHE A 94 -11.34 9.74 7.97
CA PHE A 94 -10.82 10.71 8.92
C PHE A 94 -11.63 12.01 8.86
N ARG A 95 -11.75 12.67 10.01
CA ARG A 95 -12.36 14.00 10.08
C ARG A 95 -11.46 15.06 9.44
N ASP A 96 -10.15 14.94 9.62
CA ASP A 96 -9.18 15.94 9.18
C ASP A 96 -7.82 15.29 8.87
N ARG A 97 -6.91 16.08 8.29
CA ARG A 97 -5.51 15.74 8.05
C ARG A 97 -4.60 16.88 8.47
N VAL A 98 -3.42 16.56 8.99
CA VAL A 98 -2.46 17.57 9.43
C VAL A 98 -1.32 17.66 8.42
N TRP A 99 -1.07 18.85 7.88
CA TRP A 99 0.13 19.11 7.10
C TRP A 99 1.35 19.24 8.01
N ARG A 100 2.47 18.65 7.58
CA ARG A 100 3.79 18.80 8.21
C ARG A 100 4.77 19.19 7.12
N ASP A 101 5.45 20.32 7.26
CA ASP A 101 6.49 20.70 6.31
C ASP A 101 7.72 19.79 6.42
N GLY A 102 8.60 19.84 5.41
CA GLY A 102 9.82 19.03 5.36
C GLY A 102 10.74 19.18 6.57
N ALA A 103 10.80 20.36 7.21
CA ALA A 103 11.67 20.59 8.37
C ALA A 103 11.10 19.92 9.63
N ALA A 104 9.79 20.06 9.87
CA ALA A 104 9.08 19.35 10.94
C ALA A 104 9.16 17.83 10.76
N MET A 105 9.23 17.41 9.50
CA MET A 105 9.34 16.03 9.12
C MET A 105 10.75 15.50 9.42
N GLU A 106 11.81 16.12 8.92
CA GLU A 106 13.20 15.79 9.25
C GLU A 106 13.46 15.73 10.77
N ALA A 107 12.96 16.73 11.52
CA ALA A 107 13.08 16.76 12.97
C ALA A 107 12.42 15.54 13.66
N ARG A 108 11.36 14.97 13.08
CA ARG A 108 10.67 13.79 13.62
C ARG A 108 11.46 12.50 13.40
N TRP A 109 12.08 12.28 12.23
CA TRP A 109 12.85 11.05 11.98
C TRP A 109 14.21 11.05 12.67
N THR A 110 14.81 12.22 12.86
CA THR A 110 16.09 12.37 13.56
C THR A 110 15.94 12.44 15.07
N ALA A 111 14.73 12.68 15.58
CA ALA A 111 14.46 12.69 17.02
C ALA A 111 14.82 11.34 17.66
N PRO A 112 15.51 11.34 18.82
CA PRO A 112 15.81 10.12 19.55
C PRO A 112 14.53 9.35 19.89
N ALA A 113 14.52 8.04 19.63
CA ALA A 113 13.41 7.20 20.06
C ALA A 113 13.31 7.24 21.60
N PRO A 114 12.10 7.37 22.19
CA PRO A 114 11.92 7.39 23.64
C PRO A 114 12.45 6.13 24.33
N THR A 115 12.47 5.02 23.60
CA THR A 115 13.06 3.74 24.01
C THR A 115 13.84 3.17 22.82
N PRO A 116 15.18 3.33 22.80
CA PRO A 116 16.01 2.73 21.77
C PRO A 116 15.84 1.21 21.80
N LYS A 117 15.44 0.62 20.68
CA LYS A 117 15.39 -0.83 20.53
C LYS A 117 16.60 -1.26 19.70
N PRO A 118 17.25 -2.39 20.02
CA PRO A 118 18.28 -2.92 19.14
C PRO A 118 17.65 -3.24 17.78
N HIS A 119 18.31 -2.78 16.72
CA HIS A 119 17.94 -3.08 15.35
C HIS A 119 18.96 -4.06 14.78
N VAL A 120 18.50 -5.10 14.10
CA VAL A 120 19.36 -6.07 13.43
C VAL A 120 19.01 -6.06 11.95
N LEU A 121 20.01 -5.78 11.11
CA LEU A 121 19.89 -5.95 9.67
C LEU A 121 20.33 -7.37 9.32
N THR A 122 19.43 -8.12 8.69
CA THR A 122 19.75 -9.43 8.12
C THR A 122 20.00 -9.30 6.62
N PRO A 123 20.85 -10.14 6.01
CA PRO A 123 21.02 -10.16 4.56
C PRO A 123 19.69 -10.35 3.85
N ALA A 124 19.43 -9.52 2.84
CA ALA A 124 18.28 -9.70 1.96
C ALA A 124 18.39 -11.05 1.24
N ARG A 125 17.26 -11.74 1.07
CA ARG A 125 17.18 -13.00 0.33
C ARG A 125 16.28 -12.78 -0.89
N ALA A 126 16.78 -13.13 -2.06
CA ALA A 126 15.97 -13.11 -3.27
C ALA A 126 14.88 -14.18 -3.17
N ALA A 127 13.67 -13.84 -3.61
CA ALA A 127 12.56 -14.80 -3.68
C ALA A 127 12.78 -15.87 -4.77
N LEU A 128 13.60 -15.56 -5.77
CA LEU A 128 14.00 -16.46 -6.85
C LEU A 128 15.52 -16.59 -6.87
N ASP A 129 16.01 -17.78 -7.17
CA ASP A 129 17.41 -17.95 -7.55
C ASP A 129 17.64 -17.49 -9.00
N ALA A 130 18.92 -17.40 -9.39
CA ALA A 130 19.30 -16.92 -10.72
C ALA A 130 18.77 -17.81 -11.86
N GLN A 131 18.60 -19.11 -11.63
CA GLN A 131 18.10 -20.02 -12.65
C GLN A 131 16.59 -19.86 -12.85
N ALA A 132 15.82 -19.83 -11.76
CA ALA A 132 14.39 -19.59 -11.78
C ALA A 132 14.06 -18.23 -12.41
N TYR A 133 14.85 -17.19 -12.08
CA TYR A 133 14.72 -15.88 -12.71
C TYR A 133 14.95 -15.92 -14.23
N ARG A 134 16.02 -16.57 -14.71
CA ARG A 134 16.30 -16.68 -16.14
C ARG A 134 15.20 -17.41 -16.91
N VAL A 135 14.64 -18.47 -16.31
CA VAL A 135 13.52 -19.22 -16.90
C VAL A 135 12.28 -18.33 -17.01
N ALA A 136 11.93 -17.59 -15.95
CA ALA A 136 10.79 -16.67 -15.96
C ALA A 136 10.99 -15.54 -16.99
N LEU A 137 12.19 -14.97 -17.08
CA LEU A 137 12.52 -13.93 -18.03
C LEU A 137 12.44 -14.41 -19.49
N ALA A 138 13.00 -15.59 -19.80
CA ALA A 138 12.92 -16.16 -21.14
C ALA A 138 11.46 -16.34 -21.59
N ARG A 139 10.59 -16.82 -20.69
CA ARG A 139 9.16 -16.94 -20.98
C ARG A 139 8.50 -15.59 -21.30
N ILE A 140 8.86 -14.52 -20.58
CA ILE A 140 8.37 -13.17 -20.86
C ILE A 140 8.85 -12.72 -22.25
N GLN A 141 10.12 -12.96 -22.57
CA GLN A 141 10.70 -12.61 -23.87
C GLN A 141 10.02 -13.36 -25.03
N ASP A 142 9.68 -14.63 -24.83
CA ASP A 142 8.96 -15.43 -25.83
C ASP A 142 7.57 -14.83 -26.12
N TYR A 143 6.82 -14.44 -25.07
CA TYR A 143 5.53 -13.74 -25.25
C TYR A 143 5.67 -12.41 -25.99
N ILE A 144 6.75 -11.66 -25.73
CA ILE A 144 7.01 -10.41 -26.43
C ILE A 144 7.37 -10.67 -27.90
N ALA A 145 8.24 -11.64 -28.18
CA ALA A 145 8.64 -11.99 -29.53
C ALA A 145 7.48 -12.55 -30.38
N ALA A 146 6.54 -13.26 -29.76
CA ALA A 146 5.31 -13.73 -30.39
C ALA A 146 4.30 -12.59 -30.69
N GLY A 147 4.50 -11.40 -30.12
CA GLY A 147 3.60 -10.26 -30.27
C GLY A 147 2.38 -10.32 -29.35
N ASP A 148 2.35 -11.20 -28.35
CA ASP A 148 1.23 -11.32 -27.40
C ASP A 148 1.15 -10.10 -26.48
N VAL A 149 2.30 -9.55 -26.10
CA VAL A 149 2.44 -8.34 -25.26
C VAL A 149 3.65 -7.53 -25.70
N TYR A 150 3.63 -6.23 -25.44
CA TYR A 150 4.79 -5.37 -25.71
C TYR A 150 5.75 -5.29 -24.51
N GLN A 151 5.22 -5.36 -23.29
CA GLN A 151 5.98 -5.25 -22.04
C GLN A 151 5.26 -6.01 -20.90
N VAL A 152 6.04 -6.63 -20.01
CA VAL A 152 5.58 -7.21 -18.73
C VAL A 152 6.55 -6.76 -17.63
N ASN A 153 6.02 -6.44 -16.45
CA ASN A 153 6.79 -6.07 -15.26
C ASN A 153 6.73 -7.17 -14.20
#